data_AF-A0A392MQS4-F1
#
_entry.id   AF-A0A392MQS4-F1
#
_cell.length_a   1.000
_cell.length_b   1.000
_cell.length_c   1.000
_cell.angle_alpha   90.00
_cell.angle_beta   90.00
_cell.angle_gamma   90.00
#
_symmetry.space_group_name_H-M   'P 1'
#
loop_
_entity.id
_entity.type
_entity.pdbx_description
1 polymer ?
#
loop_
_entity_poly.entity_id
_entity_poly.type
_entity_poly.pdbx_seq_one_letter_code
_entity_poly.pdbx_strand_id
1 'polypeptide(L)'
;RSTWTEGDQRWSLYLNVPRDECDNYNRCSSFGICAMMGKSSMCECLSGFTPKSPQNWSVKDWSQGCVRNENWSCKEKNKDGFIKFQNVKLMPIQTSPEMEVVASYGSVIS
;
A
#
# COMPACT_ATOMS: atom_id res chain seq x y z
N ARG A 1 -8.64 10.25 -19.51
CA ARG A 1 -10.04 10.26 -20.02
C ARG A 1 -10.57 11.69 -19.97
N SER A 2 -11.05 12.16 -21.11
CA SER A 2 -11.75 13.44 -21.22
C SER A 2 -13.22 13.18 -21.50
N THR A 3 -14.07 14.08 -21.02
CA THR A 3 -15.52 14.03 -21.26
C THR A 3 -15.94 15.35 -21.89
N TRP A 4 -16.82 15.28 -22.89
CA TRP A 4 -17.39 16.48 -23.50
C TRP A 4 -18.38 17.12 -22.54
N THR A 5 -18.20 18.42 -22.27
CA THR A 5 -19.11 19.20 -21.45
C THR A 5 -19.91 20.12 -22.37
N GLU A 6 -21.21 19.84 -22.54
CA GLU A 6 -22.07 20.59 -23.46
C GLU A 6 -22.22 22.07 -23.08
N GLY A 7 -22.31 22.39 -21.79
CA GLY A 7 -22.45 23.78 -21.32
C GLY A 7 -21.24 24.66 -21.65
N ASP A 8 -20.04 24.08 -21.62
CA ASP A 8 -18.78 24.79 -21.88
C ASP A 8 -18.29 24.62 -23.33
N GLN A 9 -19.01 23.82 -24.14
CA GLN A 9 -18.64 23.41 -25.50
C GLN A 9 -17.16 22.99 -25.59
N ARG A 10 -16.68 22.23 -24.59
CA ARG A 10 -15.27 21.85 -24.46
C ARG A 10 -15.10 20.46 -23.87
N TRP A 11 -14.01 19.81 -24.26
CA TRP A 11 -13.50 18.61 -23.59
C TRP A 11 -12.89 18.96 -22.23
N SER A 12 -13.48 18.43 -21.16
CA SER A 12 -13.01 18.58 -19.79
C SER A 12 -12.25 17.33 -19.35
N LEU A 13 -11.14 17.53 -18.64
CA LEU A 13 -10.35 16.44 -18.08
C LEU A 13 -11.13 15.81 -16.91
N TYR A 14 -11.70 14.63 -17.14
CA TYR A 14 -12.47 13.92 -16.12
C TYR A 14 -11.56 13.05 -15.23
N LEU A 15 -10.58 12.39 -15.83
CA LEU A 15 -9.68 11.49 -15.13
C LEU A 15 -8.30 11.51 -15.79
N ASN A 16 -7.27 11.74 -14.99
CA ASN A 16 -5.88 11.53 -15.36
C ASN A 16 -5.29 10.48 -14.42
N VAL A 17 -4.54 9.52 -14.94
CA VAL A 17 -3.88 8.46 -14.17
C VAL A 17 -2.50 8.21 -14.82
N PRO A 18 -1.41 8.09 -14.03
CA PRO A 18 -1.34 8.23 -12.57
C PRO A 18 -1.67 9.65 -12.10
N ARG A 19 -2.35 9.80 -10.96
CA ARG A 19 -2.70 11.10 -10.39
C ARG A 19 -1.52 11.73 -9.64
N ASP A 20 -0.69 10.88 -9.06
CA ASP A 20 0.42 11.25 -8.23
C ASP A 20 1.54 10.20 -8.29
N GLU A 21 2.67 10.47 -7.64
CA GLU A 21 3.80 9.53 -7.59
C GLU A 21 3.50 8.18 -6.91
N CYS A 22 2.47 8.09 -6.05
CA CYS A 22 2.09 6.86 -5.36
C CYS A 22 1.26 5.93 -6.25
N ASP A 23 0.66 6.46 -7.32
CA ASP A 23 0.02 5.65 -8.35
C ASP A 23 1.02 4.89 -9.23
N ASN A 24 2.32 5.23 -9.17
CA ASN A 24 3.35 4.47 -9.86
C ASN A 24 3.47 3.07 -9.28
N TYR A 25 3.51 2.07 -10.16
CA TYR A 25 3.61 0.68 -9.78
C TYR A 25 4.85 0.44 -8.90
N ASN A 26 4.65 -0.24 -7.77
CA ASN A 26 5.71 -0.65 -6.85
C ASN A 26 6.60 0.48 -6.31
N ARG A 27 6.05 1.69 -6.10
CA ARG A 27 6.81 2.85 -5.59
C ARG A 27 7.55 2.59 -4.26
N CYS A 28 6.93 1.88 -3.32
CA CYS A 28 7.47 1.64 -1.97
C CYS A 28 7.94 0.21 -1.71
N SER A 29 7.98 -0.64 -2.74
CA SER A 29 8.37 -2.05 -2.63
C SER A 29 7.51 -2.83 -1.61
N SER A 30 7.93 -4.06 -1.29
CA SER A 30 7.18 -4.98 -0.43
C SER A 30 6.97 -4.43 0.98
N PHE A 31 5.74 -4.57 1.49
CA PHE A 31 5.34 -4.15 2.84
C PHE A 31 5.58 -2.66 3.16
N GLY A 32 5.79 -1.83 2.13
CA GLY A 32 5.84 -0.38 2.21
C GLY A 32 4.53 0.26 1.74
N ILE A 33 4.10 1.32 2.42
CA ILE A 33 2.98 2.17 2.04
C ILE A 33 3.50 3.50 1.48
N CYS A 34 2.86 3.98 0.41
CA CYS A 34 3.16 5.27 -0.18
C CYS A 34 2.20 6.33 0.34
N ALA A 35 2.75 7.44 0.84
CA ALA A 35 1.99 8.61 1.26
C ALA A 35 2.49 9.87 0.55
N MET A 36 1.55 10.74 0.16
CA MET A 36 1.87 12.06 -0.39
C MET A 36 2.23 13.03 0.73
N MET A 37 3.43 13.59 0.67
CA MET A 37 3.91 14.65 1.56
C MET A 37 4.10 15.93 0.73
N GLY A 38 2.99 16.67 0.55
CA GLY A 38 2.96 17.87 -0.29
C GLY A 38 3.14 17.52 -1.78
N LYS A 39 4.28 17.90 -2.37
CA LYS A 39 4.61 17.63 -3.78
C LYS A 39 5.48 16.38 -4.01
N SER A 40 5.84 15.65 -2.95
CA SER A 40 6.71 14.46 -3.01
C SER A 40 6.00 13.27 -2.39
N SER A 41 6.24 12.06 -2.89
CA SER A 41 5.92 10.83 -2.16
C SER A 41 6.96 10.53 -1.08
N MET A 42 6.50 9.88 -0.01
CA MET A 42 7.32 9.21 1.00
C MET A 42 6.83 7.78 1.16
N CYS A 43 7.78 6.87 1.38
CA CYS A 43 7.47 5.50 1.75
C CYS A 43 7.67 5.28 3.24
N GLU A 44 6.75 4.53 3.82
CA GLU A 44 6.79 4.10 5.22
C GLU A 44 6.57 2.59 5.28
N CYS A 45 7.19 1.91 6.25
CA CYS A 45 6.90 0.50 6.48
C CYS A 45 5.56 0.34 7.19
N LEU A 46 4.82 -0.71 6.85
CA LEU A 46 3.63 -1.09 7.61
C LEU A 46 4.01 -1.39 9.07
N SER A 47 3.09 -1.13 10.00
CA SER A 47 3.29 -1.46 11.42
C SER A 47 3.68 -2.93 11.60
N GLY A 48 4.76 -3.18 12.34
CA GLY A 48 5.35 -4.52 12.51
C GLY A 48 6.45 -4.86 11.50
N PHE A 49 6.80 -3.93 10.60
CA PHE A 49 7.88 -4.06 9.64
C PHE A 49 8.88 -2.92 9.78
N THR A 50 10.13 -3.18 9.37
CA THR A 50 11.24 -2.23 9.37
C THR A 50 11.95 -2.25 8.02
N PRO A 51 12.66 -1.16 7.65
CA PRO A 51 13.40 -1.13 6.39
C PRO A 51 14.40 -2.27 6.30
N LYS A 52 14.41 -2.98 5.17
CA LYS A 52 15.40 -4.04 4.94
C LYS A 52 16.84 -3.51 4.96
N SER A 53 17.03 -2.28 4.47
CA SER A 53 18.30 -1.56 4.52
C SER A 53 18.06 -0.15 5.07
N PRO A 54 18.35 0.09 6.35
CA PRO A 54 18.22 1.42 6.96
C PRO A 54 19.09 2.49 6.28
N GLN A 55 20.25 2.10 5.75
CA GLN A 55 21.16 3.00 5.03
C GLN A 55 20.57 3.46 3.69
N ASN A 56 19.96 2.55 2.92
CA ASN A 56 19.27 2.95 1.69
C ASN A 56 18.01 3.77 2.00
N TRP A 57 17.30 3.42 3.06
CA TRP A 57 16.11 4.14 3.49
C TRP A 57 16.39 5.60 3.85
N SER A 58 17.52 5.89 4.49
CA SER A 58 17.90 7.26 4.88
C SER A 58 18.20 8.19 3.70
N VAL A 59 18.62 7.61 2.56
CA VAL A 59 18.82 8.32 1.28
C VAL A 59 17.61 8.23 0.35
N LYS A 60 16.44 7.82 0.87
CA LYS A 60 15.17 7.65 0.14
C LYS A 60 15.20 6.61 -0.97
N ASP A 61 16.10 5.63 -0.87
CA ASP A 61 16.05 4.42 -1.68
C ASP A 61 15.22 3.34 -0.95
N TRP A 62 13.96 3.22 -1.38
CA TRP A 62 12.99 2.28 -0.82
C TRP A 62 12.89 0.97 -1.62
N SER A 63 13.78 0.76 -2.59
CA SER A 63 13.72 -0.38 -3.53
C SER A 63 13.70 -1.75 -2.84
N GLN A 64 14.40 -1.84 -1.70
CA GLN A 64 14.51 -3.08 -0.91
C GLN A 64 13.28 -3.37 -0.03
N GLY A 65 12.37 -2.41 0.12
CA GLY A 65 11.15 -2.54 0.92
C GLY A 65 11.40 -2.79 2.40
N CYS A 66 10.41 -3.41 3.03
CA CYS A 66 10.39 -3.66 4.46
C CYS A 66 10.38 -5.15 4.78
N VAL A 67 10.91 -5.51 5.94
CA VAL A 67 10.96 -6.86 6.49
C VAL A 67 10.25 -6.91 7.84
N ARG A 68 9.67 -8.06 8.20
CA ARG A 68 8.98 -8.23 9.47
C ARG A 68 9.97 -8.09 10.62
N ASN A 69 9.59 -7.39 11.68
CA ASN A 69 10.48 -7.11 12.83
C ASN A 69 10.86 -8.38 13.60
N GLU A 70 9.93 -9.31 13.71
CA GLU A 70 10.10 -10.55 14.45
C GLU A 70 9.88 -11.75 13.53
N ASN A 71 10.58 -12.85 13.80
CA ASN A 71 10.23 -14.14 13.22
C ASN A 71 8.81 -14.50 13.66
N TRP A 72 7.97 -14.87 12.70
CA TRP A 72 6.63 -15.34 12.99
C TRP A 72 6.64 -16.86 13.10
N SER A 73 5.90 -17.38 14.07
CA SER A 73 5.62 -18.81 14.20
C SER A 73 4.11 -18.98 14.26
N CYS A 74 3.58 -19.86 13.42
CA CYS A 74 2.14 -20.11 13.38
C CYS A 74 1.68 -20.83 14.66
N LYS A 75 0.50 -20.47 15.18
CA LYS A 75 -0.17 -21.11 16.33
C LYS A 75 0.49 -20.86 17.68
N GLU A 76 1.32 -19.84 17.80
CA GLU A 76 1.68 -19.35 19.13
C GLU A 76 0.49 -18.60 19.74
N LYS A 77 -0.01 -19.13 20.85
CA LYS A 77 -1.15 -18.56 21.57
C LYS A 77 -0.87 -17.09 21.91
N ASN A 78 -1.77 -16.19 21.50
CA ASN A 78 -1.70 -14.74 21.70
C ASN A 78 -0.62 -13.96 20.92
N LYS A 79 0.03 -14.54 19.89
CA LYS A 79 1.01 -13.83 19.06
C LYS A 79 0.57 -13.62 17.60
N ASP A 80 -0.45 -14.33 17.16
CA ASP A 80 -1.03 -14.20 15.83
C ASP A 80 -2.19 -13.18 15.83
N GLY A 81 -2.25 -12.29 14.84
CA GLY A 81 -3.29 -11.27 14.71
C GLY A 81 -3.11 -10.36 13.49
N PHE A 82 -4.08 -9.45 13.27
CA PHE A 82 -4.11 -8.55 12.12
C PHE A 82 -4.24 -7.08 12.52
N ILE A 83 -3.52 -6.22 11.80
CA ILE A 83 -3.66 -4.78 11.90
C ILE A 83 -4.54 -4.31 10.74
N LYS A 84 -5.62 -3.61 11.07
CA LYS A 84 -6.50 -3.02 10.08
C LYS A 84 -5.91 -1.69 9.59
N PHE A 85 -5.67 -1.60 8.28
CA PHE A 85 -5.34 -0.34 7.62
C PHE A 85 -6.58 0.26 6.97
N GLN A 86 -6.69 1.59 6.99
CA GLN A 86 -7.80 2.33 6.37
C GLN A 86 -7.24 3.30 5.33
N ASN A 87 -8.07 3.65 4.34
CA ASN A 87 -7.72 4.60 3.28
C ASN A 87 -6.48 4.21 2.46
N VAL A 88 -6.23 2.90 2.32
CA VAL A 88 -5.11 2.36 1.55
C VAL A 88 -5.61 1.82 0.21
N LYS A 89 -4.83 2.06 -0.85
CA LYS A 89 -5.06 1.40 -2.14
C LYS A 89 -4.66 -0.07 -2.00
N LEU A 90 -5.56 -0.96 -2.40
CA LEU A 90 -5.27 -2.39 -2.38
C LEU A 90 -4.12 -2.71 -3.34
N MET A 91 -3.22 -3.59 -2.89
CA MET A 91 -2.13 -4.08 -3.72
C MET A 91 -2.69 -4.84 -4.93
N PRO A 92 -2.11 -4.67 -6.13
CA PRO A 92 -2.54 -5.41 -7.30
C PRO A 92 -2.35 -6.91 -7.06
N ILE A 93 -3.42 -7.66 -7.24
CA ILE A 93 -3.43 -9.11 -7.07
C ILE A 93 -2.59 -9.71 -8.21
N GLN A 94 -1.47 -10.36 -7.88
CA GLN A 94 -0.75 -11.21 -8.84
C GLN A 94 -1.56 -12.51 -9.03
N THR A 95 -2.63 -12.41 -9.83
CA THR A 95 -3.46 -13.51 -10.38
C THR A 95 -3.96 -14.60 -9.42
N SER A 96 -5.21 -14.46 -8.93
CA SER A 96 -6.23 -15.53 -8.85
C SER A 96 -7.55 -14.91 -8.36
N PRO A 97 -8.72 -15.22 -8.95
CA PRO A 97 -10.02 -14.72 -8.50
C PRO A 97 -10.38 -15.36 -7.16
N GLU A 98 -11.18 -14.62 -6.38
CA GLU A 98 -11.64 -14.96 -5.02
C GLU A 98 -10.57 -14.91 -3.93
N MET A 99 -10.29 -13.70 -3.44
CA MET A 99 -10.11 -13.50 -2.00
C MET A 99 -10.72 -12.16 -1.60
N GLU A 100 -11.69 -12.20 -0.68
CA GLU A 100 -11.84 -11.10 0.27
C GLU A 100 -10.45 -10.83 0.87
N VAL A 101 -10.04 -9.56 0.99
CA VAL A 101 -8.83 -9.24 1.75
C VAL A 101 -9.16 -9.45 3.23
N VAL A 102 -9.08 -10.71 3.65
CA VAL A 102 -9.08 -11.15 5.04
C VAL A 102 -7.73 -11.82 5.22
N ALA A 103 -6.82 -11.14 5.90
CA ALA A 103 -5.71 -11.85 6.49
C ALA A 103 -6.31 -12.64 7.67
N SER A 104 -6.25 -13.98 7.60
CA SER A 104 -6.90 -14.95 8.51
C SER A 104 -5.82 -15.65 9.34
N TYR A 105 -6.00 -15.93 10.63
CA TYR A 105 -6.93 -16.91 11.18
C TYR A 105 -7.87 -16.32 12.27
N GLY A 106 -9.18 -16.65 12.21
CA GLY A 106 -10.28 -16.15 13.07
C GLY A 106 -10.24 -16.56 14.56
N SER A 107 -11.19 -16.21 15.44
CA SER A 107 -12.51 -15.57 15.34
C SER A 107 -12.77 -14.65 16.55
N VAL A 108 -13.63 -13.63 16.38
CA VAL A 108 -14.18 -12.80 17.48
C VAL A 108 -15.34 -13.56 18.14
N ILE A 109 -15.33 -13.63 19.47
CA ILE A 109 -16.40 -14.21 20.30
C ILE A 109 -17.34 -13.09 20.75
N SER A 110 -18.64 -13.29 20.59
CA SER A 110 -19.66 -12.89 21.57
C SER A 110 -20.41 -14.14 22.01
#